data_AF-I4W1B5-F1
#
_entry.id   AF-I4W1B5-F1
#
_cell.length_a   1.000
_cell.length_b   1.000
_cell.length_c   1.000
_cell.angle_alpha   90.00
_cell.angle_beta   90.00
_cell.angle_gamma   90.00
#
_symmetry.space_group_name_H-M   'P 1'
#
loop_
_entity.id
_entity.type
_entity.pdbx_description
1 polymer ?
#
loop_
_entity_poly.entity_id
_entity_poly.type
_entity_poly.pdbx_seq_one_letter_code
_entity_poly.pdbx_strand_id
1 'polypeptide(L)' 'MNPATMNPLQVLLLCWAAGAVLSRDGDFLHVETSSGSMPPELLDALRANKPALLAILPARSTEAAP' A
#
# COMPACT_ATOMS: atom_id res chain seq x y z
N MET A 1 2.00 -12.04 -14.22
CA MET A 1 2.67 -10.73 -14.16
C MET A 1 3.75 -10.83 -13.07
N ASN A 2 4.97 -10.29 -13.25
CA ASN A 2 5.98 -10.37 -12.18
C ASN A 2 5.78 -9.19 -11.19
N PRO A 3 5.42 -9.44 -9.92
CA PRO A 3 5.15 -8.37 -8.95
C PRO A 3 6.39 -7.49 -8.66
N ALA A 4 7.61 -8.01 -8.86
CA ALA A 4 8.86 -7.28 -8.66
C ALA A 4 9.17 -6.23 -9.75
N THR A 5 8.52 -6.33 -10.92
CA THR A 5 8.71 -5.36 -12.02
C THR A 5 7.61 -4.31 -12.08
N MET A 6 6.61 -4.38 -11.19
CA MET A 6 5.53 -3.40 -11.14
C MET A 6 6.02 -2.09 -10.54
N ASN A 7 5.67 -0.98 -11.18
CA ASN A 7 5.98 0.35 -10.65
C ASN A 7 5.21 0.57 -9.33
N PRO A 8 5.83 1.09 -8.25
CA PRO A 8 5.14 1.40 -7.00
C PRO A 8 3.85 2.22 -7.16
N LEU A 9 3.81 3.15 -8.12
CA LEU A 9 2.61 3.92 -8.45
C LEU A 9 1.50 3.06 -9.07
N GLN A 10 1.84 2.06 -9.88
CA GLN A 10 0.85 1.11 -10.41
C GLN A 10 0.28 0.25 -9.29
N VAL A 11 1.11 -0.16 -8.33
CA VAL A 11 0.65 -0.89 -7.14
C VAL A 11 -0.34 -0.06 -6.33
N LEU A 12 -0.05 1.23 -6.11
CA LEU A 12 -0.98 2.17 -5.45
C LEU A 12 -2.32 2.27 -6.18
N LEU A 13 -2.29 2.46 -7.51
CA LEU A 13 -3.49 2.56 -8.33
C LEU A 13 -4.34 1.29 -8.29
N LEU A 14 -3.71 0.12 -8.34
CA LEU A 14 -4.41 -1.18 -8.27
C LEU A 14 -5.02 -1.43 -6.89
N CYS A 15 -4.33 -1.03 -5.82
CA CYS A 15 -4.86 -1.08 -4.47
C CYS A 15 -6.10 -0.18 -4.35
N TRP A 16 -6.02 1.05 -4.84
CA TRP A 16 -7.18 1.95 -4.85
C TRP A 16 -8.35 1.38 -5.66
N ALA A 17 -8.09 0.86 -6.86
CA ALA A 17 -9.10 0.23 -7.71
C ALA A 17 -9.74 -1.01 -7.06
N ALA A 18 -8.98 -1.74 -6.23
CA ALA A 18 -9.48 -2.86 -5.44
C ALA A 18 -10.26 -2.43 -4.18
N GLY A 19 -10.46 -1.13 -3.95
CA GLY A 19 -11.12 -0.61 -2.75
C GLY A 19 -10.25 -0.70 -1.50
N ALA A 20 -8.93 -0.62 -1.69
CA ALA A 20 -7.95 -0.63 -0.61
C ALA A 20 -7.40 0.77 -0.34
N VAL A 21 -7.19 1.06 0.94
CA VAL A 21 -6.51 2.25 1.40
C VAL A 21 -5.17 1.84 2.00
N LEU A 22 -4.12 2.48 1.51
CA LEU A 22 -2.75 2.29 2.00
C LEU A 22 -2.39 3.46 2.93
N SER A 23 -1.86 3.14 4.10
CA SER A 23 -1.33 4.14 5.02
C SER A 23 0.03 3.72 5.55
N ARG A 24 0.85 4.71 5.88
CA ARG A 24 2.17 4.51 6.48
C ARG A 24 2.11 4.90 7.96
N ASP A 25 2.55 4.00 8.81
CA ASP A 25 2.80 4.25 10.23
C ASP A 25 4.26 3.90 10.54
N GLY A 26 5.12 4.91 10.65
CA GLY A 26 6.57 4.72 10.74
C GLY A 26 7.12 3.91 9.54
N ASP A 27 7.61 2.70 9.81
CA ASP A 27 8.14 1.76 8.80
C ASP A 27 7.16 0.62 8.45
N PHE A 28 5.92 0.74 8.93
CA PHE A 28 4.84 -0.18 8.66
C PHE A 28 3.92 0.38 7.56
N LEU A 29 3.55 -0.50 6.65
CA LEU A 29 2.57 -0.25 5.61
C LEU A 29 1.28 -0.93 6.03
N HIS A 30 0.28 -0.14 6.37
CA HIS A 30 -1.07 -0.59 6.69
C HIS A 30 -1.92 -0.64 5.43
N VAL A 31 -2.70 -1.70 5.30
CA VAL A 31 -3.60 -1.93 4.16
C VAL A 31 -4.98 -2.20 4.74
N GLU A 32 -5.91 -1.31 4.48
CA GLU A 32 -7.32 -1.46 4.87
C GLU A 32 -8.15 -1.72 3.62
N THR A 33 -9.08 -2.68 3.66
CA THR A 33 -9.85 -3.11 2.48
C THR A 33 -11.33 -3.16 2.80
N SER A 34 -12.15 -2.47 2.01
CA SER A 34 -13.61 -2.50 2.21
C SER A 34 -14.26 -3.78 1.67
N SER A 35 -13.65 -4.43 0.67
CA SER A 35 -14.19 -5.62 0.00
C SER A 35 -13.86 -6.96 0.66
N GLY A 36 -13.24 -6.95 1.85
CA GLY A 36 -13.00 -8.15 2.65
C GLY A 36 -11.89 -9.09 2.17
N SER A 37 -11.41 -8.98 0.92
CA SER A 37 -10.18 -9.68 0.50
C SER A 37 -9.38 -8.92 -0.56
N MET A 38 -8.06 -8.92 -0.37
CA MET A 38 -7.09 -8.42 -1.34
C MET A 38 -6.67 -9.55 -2.27
N PRO A 39 -6.56 -9.34 -3.60
CA PRO A 39 -5.98 -10.33 -4.48
C PRO A 39 -4.55 -10.72 -4.03
N PRO A 40 -4.19 -12.01 -4.01
CA PRO A 40 -2.89 -12.46 -3.52
C PRO A 40 -1.72 -11.89 -4.33
N GLU A 41 -1.90 -11.72 -5.65
CA GLU A 41 -0.88 -11.09 -6.52
C GLU A 41 -0.61 -9.64 -6.12
N LEU A 42 -1.62 -8.93 -5.62
CA LEU A 42 -1.49 -7.55 -5.16
C LEU A 42 -0.79 -7.47 -3.80
N LEU A 43 -1.04 -8.43 -2.91
CA LEU A 43 -0.28 -8.57 -1.66
C LEU A 43 1.20 -8.81 -1.92
N ASP A 44 1.52 -9.66 -2.90
CA ASP A 44 2.91 -9.93 -3.26
C ASP A 44 3.56 -8.71 -3.93
N ALA A 45 2.83 -7.97 -4.76
CA ALA A 45 3.30 -6.70 -5.32
C ALA A 45 3.55 -5.63 -4.24
N LEU A 46 2.68 -5.53 -3.23
CA LEU A 46 2.85 -4.66 -2.07
C LEU A 46 4.09 -5.02 -1.27
N ARG A 47 4.33 -6.31 -1.03
CA ARG A 47 5.52 -6.80 -0.32
C ARG A 47 6.80 -6.50 -1.09
N ALA A 48 6.80 -6.79 -2.39
CA ALA A 48 7.96 -6.54 -3.26
C ALA A 48 8.33 -5.05 -3.36
N ASN A 49 7.32 -4.17 -3.32
CA ASN A 49 7.50 -2.73 -3.47
C ASN A 49 7.46 -1.95 -2.14
N LYS A 50 7.37 -2.63 -0.98
CA LYS A 50 7.25 -2.01 0.35
C LYS A 50 8.22 -0.82 0.57
N PRO A 51 9.55 -0.93 0.35
CA PRO A 51 10.46 0.18 0.62
C PRO A 51 10.18 1.41 -0.26
N ALA A 52 9.83 1.20 -1.53
CA ALA A 52 9.49 2.29 -2.44
C ALA A 52 8.13 2.92 -2.07
N LEU A 53 7.15 2.11 -1.67
CA LEU A 53 5.85 2.58 -1.21
C LEU A 53 5.96 3.42 0.08
N LEU A 54 6.81 3.02 1.02
CA LEU A 54 7.09 3.81 2.23
C LEU A 54 7.73 5.15 1.89
N ALA A 55 8.61 5.21 0.87
CA ALA A 55 9.22 6.46 0.43
C ALA A 55 8.22 7.42 -0.24
N ILE A 56 7.16 6.89 -0.87
CA ILE A 56 6.12 7.69 -1.55
C ILE A 56 5.03 8.14 -0.58
N LEU A 57 4.61 7.24 0.32
CA LEU A 57 3.51 7.53 1.24
C LEU A 57 3.96 8.48 2.35
N PRO A 58 3.22 9.56 2.62
CA PRO A 58 3.49 10.40 3.76
C PRO A 58 3.32 9.55 5.03
N ALA A 59 4.25 9.67 5.96
CA ALA A 59 4.05 9.11 7.29
C ALA A 59 2.79 9.75 7.87
N ARG A 60 1.88 8.93 8.43
CA ARG A 60 0.87 9.49 9.33
C ARG A 60 1.63 10.05 10.52
N SER A 61 1.82 11.37 10.52
CA SER A 61 2.00 12.07 11.78
C SER A 61 0.73 11.77 12.56
N THR A 62 0.85 11.03 13.66
CA THR A 62 -0.17 11.03 14.70
C THR A 62 -0.20 12.44 15.29
N GLU A 63 -0.71 13.40 14.52
CA GLU A 63 -1.21 14.64 15.05
C GLU A 63 -2.62 14.30 15.52
N ALA A 64 -2.67 13.70 16.71
CA ALA A 64 -3.89 13.68 17.50
C ALA A 64 -4.29 15.13 17.69
N ALA A 65 -5.26 15.59 16.90
CA ALA A 65 -5.89 16.87 17.08
C ALA A 65 -6.43 16.98 18.53
N PRO A 66 -6.02 18.00 19.31
CA PRO A 66 -6.88 18.54 20.36
C PRO A 66 -7.96 19.46 19.78
#